data_AF-A0A6A7KJH7-F1
#
_entry.id   AF-A0A6A7KJH7-F1
#
_cell.length_a   1.000
_cell.length_b   1.000
_cell.length_c   1.000
_cell.angle_alpha   90.00
_cell.angle_beta   90.00
_cell.angle_gamma   90.00
#
_symmetry.space_group_name_H-M   'P 1'
#
loop_
_entity.id
_entity.type
_entity.pdbx_description
1 polymer ?
#
loop_
_entity_poly.entity_id
_entity_poly.type
_entity_poly.pdbx_seq_one_letter_code
_entity_poly.pdbx_strand_id
1 'polypeptide(L)'
;MAPQTIAVKRVYDPAAAEDGKRILVDRVWPRGMQKRDAAIDLWLKDIAPSTALRQWFGHKEERWDDFCRRYWQELDGNPEPLRRLRDFIGGAPATLLYGARERERNNAVALLRYVEKSKG
;
A
#
# COMPACT_ATOMS: atom_id res chain seq x y z
N MET A 1 -6.30 4.60 22.90
CA MET A 1 -6.37 4.59 21.42
C MET A 1 -6.61 3.15 20.99
N ALA A 2 -7.65 2.88 20.21
CA ALA A 2 -7.83 1.54 19.65
C ALA A 2 -6.61 1.19 18.79
N PRO A 3 -6.15 -0.07 18.76
CA PRO A 3 -5.09 -0.48 17.85
C PRO A 3 -5.50 -0.10 16.42
N GLN A 4 -4.63 0.62 15.72
CA GLN A 4 -4.85 0.97 14.32
C GLN A 4 -4.75 -0.30 13.47
N THR A 5 -5.90 -0.89 13.15
CA THR A 5 -5.99 -2.06 12.26
C THR A 5 -5.81 -1.59 10.82
N ILE A 6 -4.64 -1.91 10.25
CA ILE A 6 -4.35 -1.68 8.83
C ILE A 6 -4.24 -3.06 8.17
N ALA A 7 -5.03 -3.30 7.12
CA ALA A 7 -5.02 -4.52 6.33
C ALA A 7 -4.50 -4.26 4.91
N VAL A 8 -4.27 -5.34 4.16
CA VAL A 8 -4.00 -5.29 2.72
C VAL A 8 -5.07 -6.09 1.98
N LYS A 9 -5.53 -5.59 0.84
CA LYS A 9 -6.50 -6.30 -0.01
C LYS A 9 -6.24 -5.99 -1.48
N ARG A 10 -6.49 -6.95 -2.38
CA ARG A 10 -6.46 -6.63 -3.82
C ARG A 10 -7.61 -5.70 -4.13
N VAL A 11 -7.35 -4.69 -4.93
CA VAL A 11 -8.38 -3.74 -5.39
C VAL A 11 -9.51 -4.39 -6.19
N TYR A 12 -9.25 -5.57 -6.77
CA TYR A 12 -10.22 -6.37 -7.52
C TYR A 12 -11.07 -7.29 -6.64
N ASP A 13 -10.67 -7.49 -5.38
CA ASP A 13 -11.48 -8.28 -4.45
C ASP A 13 -12.64 -7.39 -3.93
N PRO A 14 -13.84 -7.95 -3.67
CA PRO A 14 -14.99 -7.18 -3.22
C PRO A 14 -14.70 -6.31 -1.99
N ALA A 15 -15.25 -5.10 -2.01
CA ALA A 15 -15.23 -4.23 -0.84
C ALA A 15 -16.07 -4.83 0.29
N ALA A 16 -15.55 -4.75 1.51
CA ALA A 16 -16.21 -5.21 2.72
C ALA A 16 -16.33 -4.08 3.74
N ALA A 17 -17.34 -4.11 4.59
CA ALA A 17 -17.55 -3.09 5.61
C ALA A 17 -16.38 -2.96 6.60
N GLU A 18 -15.67 -4.06 6.84
CA GLU A 18 -14.47 -4.12 7.68
C GLU A 18 -13.24 -3.45 7.07
N ASP A 19 -13.25 -3.14 5.76
CA ASP A 19 -12.10 -2.53 5.08
C ASP A 19 -11.78 -1.13 5.61
N GLY A 20 -12.77 -0.47 6.23
CA GLY A 20 -12.69 0.91 6.64
C GLY A 20 -12.28 1.80 5.47
N LYS A 21 -11.27 2.65 5.69
CA LYS A 21 -10.72 3.53 4.65
C LYS A 21 -9.93 2.74 3.62
N ARG A 22 -10.36 2.77 2.36
CA ARG A 22 -9.78 2.03 1.23
C ARG A 22 -8.82 2.91 0.43
N ILE A 23 -7.52 2.61 0.53
CA ILE A 23 -6.44 3.48 0.06
C ILE A 23 -5.63 2.76 -1.02
N LEU A 24 -5.71 3.21 -2.26
CA LEU A 24 -4.89 2.67 -3.35
C LEU A 24 -3.44 3.16 -3.22
N VAL A 25 -2.52 2.20 -3.07
CA VAL A 25 -1.08 2.44 -2.89
C VAL A 25 -0.24 1.98 -4.08
N ASP A 26 -0.89 1.65 -5.20
CA ASP A 26 -0.22 1.46 -6.48
C ASP A 26 -0.04 2.78 -7.22
N ARG A 27 1.10 2.92 -7.89
CA ARG A 27 1.38 4.09 -8.74
C ARG A 27 0.45 4.18 -9.95
N VAL A 28 -0.09 3.04 -10.39
CA VAL A 28 -0.91 2.91 -11.59
C VAL A 28 -2.33 2.57 -11.17
N TRP A 29 -3.29 3.26 -11.78
CA TRP A 29 -4.70 2.96 -11.57
C TRP A 29 -5.04 1.52 -12.04
N PRO A 30 -5.86 0.75 -11.30
CA PRO A 30 -6.22 -0.62 -11.67
C PRO A 30 -6.88 -0.68 -13.05
N ARG A 31 -6.45 -1.63 -13.87
CA ARG A 31 -6.97 -1.76 -15.25
C ARG A 31 -8.41 -2.25 -15.21
N GLY A 32 -9.25 -1.74 -16.12
CA GLY A 32 -10.64 -2.16 -16.25
C GLY A 32 -11.57 -1.65 -15.14
N MET A 33 -11.10 -0.77 -14.27
CA MET A 33 -11.89 -0.22 -13.16
C MET A 33 -12.14 1.26 -13.38
N GLN A 34 -13.40 1.68 -13.27
CA GLN A 34 -13.76 3.10 -13.29
C GLN A 34 -13.66 3.68 -11.89
N LYS A 35 -13.32 4.97 -11.77
CA LYS A 35 -13.20 5.66 -10.46
C LYS A 35 -14.43 5.48 -9.57
N ARG A 36 -15.62 5.57 -10.16
CA ARG A 36 -16.91 5.46 -9.45
C ARG A 36 -17.18 4.05 -8.89
N ASP A 37 -16.63 3.01 -9.50
CA ASP A 37 -16.93 1.61 -9.17
C ASP A 37 -15.85 0.98 -8.27
N ALA A 38 -14.74 1.69 -8.03
CA ALA A 38 -13.55 1.15 -7.41
C ALA A 38 -13.62 1.02 -5.87
N ALA A 39 -14.58 1.71 -5.24
CA ALA A 39 -14.63 1.90 -3.80
C ALA A 39 -13.25 2.30 -3.23
N ILE A 40 -12.57 3.27 -3.87
CA ILE A 40 -11.28 3.80 -3.42
C ILE A 40 -11.54 5.18 -2.84
N ASP A 41 -11.25 5.37 -1.55
CA ASP A 41 -11.44 6.65 -0.87
C ASP A 41 -10.26 7.60 -1.12
N LEU A 42 -9.05 7.04 -1.27
CA LEU A 42 -7.83 7.80 -1.55
C LEU A 42 -6.92 7.04 -2.51
N TRP A 43 -6.40 7.74 -3.52
CA TRP A 43 -5.29 7.24 -4.35
C TRP A 43 -3.98 7.93 -3.98
N LEU A 44 -3.17 7.24 -3.19
CA LEU A 44 -1.91 7.74 -2.68
C LEU A 44 -0.73 7.25 -3.55
N LYS A 45 -0.77 7.56 -4.85
CA LYS A 45 0.21 7.07 -5.83
C LYS A 45 1.68 7.36 -5.48
N ASP A 46 1.93 8.44 -4.73
CA ASP A 46 3.27 8.90 -4.39
C ASP A 46 3.92 8.07 -3.26
N ILE A 47 3.14 7.25 -2.54
CA ILE A 47 3.68 6.30 -1.56
C ILE A 47 4.22 5.03 -2.21
N ALA A 48 3.84 4.75 -3.46
CA ALA A 48 4.25 3.55 -4.17
C ALA A 48 5.77 3.55 -4.43
N PRO A 49 6.41 2.38 -4.52
CA PRO A 49 7.82 2.30 -4.87
C PRO A 49 8.10 2.97 -6.22
N SER A 50 9.34 3.41 -6.41
CA SER A 50 9.78 3.96 -7.69
C SER A 50 9.60 2.95 -8.83
N THR A 51 9.43 3.48 -10.05
CA THR A 51 9.32 2.63 -11.26
C THR A 51 10.56 1.75 -11.42
N ALA A 52 11.76 2.31 -11.16
CA ALA A 52 13.01 1.58 -11.24
C ALA A 52 13.08 0.44 -10.22
N LEU A 53 12.68 0.68 -8.97
CA LEU A 53 12.65 -0.35 -7.93
C LEU A 53 11.65 -1.46 -8.25
N ARG A 54 10.45 -1.10 -8.74
CA ARG A 54 9.44 -2.07 -9.17
C ARG A 54 9.94 -2.95 -10.32
N GLN A 55 10.59 -2.36 -11.33
CA GLN A 55 11.18 -3.10 -12.44
C GLN A 55 12.31 -4.02 -11.98
N TRP A 56 13.15 -3.54 -11.07
CA TRP A 56 14.23 -4.33 -10.48
C TRP A 56 13.72 -5.52 -9.66
N PHE A 57 12.66 -5.33 -8.86
CA PHE A 57 12.06 -6.42 -8.09
C PHE A 57 11.54 -7.51 -9.02
N GLY A 58 10.82 -7.13 -10.08
CA GLY A 58 10.35 -8.05 -11.11
C GLY A 58 9.53 -9.24 -10.57
N HIS A 59 8.94 -9.11 -9.37
CA HIS A 59 8.25 -10.19 -8.64
C HIS A 59 9.10 -11.44 -8.37
N LYS A 60 10.42 -11.27 -8.28
CA LYS A 60 11.35 -12.36 -7.95
C LYS A 60 11.40 -12.60 -6.45
N GLU A 61 11.09 -13.82 -6.03
CA GLU A 61 11.06 -14.22 -4.62
C GLU A 61 12.39 -13.91 -3.92
N GLU A 62 13.52 -14.23 -4.57
CA GLU A 62 14.86 -14.04 -4.02
C GLU A 62 15.22 -12.55 -3.80
N ARG A 63 14.44 -11.63 -4.39
CA ARG A 63 14.65 -10.18 -4.27
C ARG A 63 13.71 -9.52 -3.26
N TRP A 64 12.82 -10.28 -2.62
CA TRP A 64 11.76 -9.71 -1.79
C TRP A 64 12.28 -8.90 -0.59
N ASP A 65 13.23 -9.45 0.16
CA ASP A 65 13.77 -8.78 1.34
C ASP A 65 14.57 -7.52 0.96
N ASP A 66 15.34 -7.59 -0.13
CA ASP A 66 16.02 -6.42 -0.71
C ASP A 66 15.05 -5.37 -1.23
N PHE A 67 13.96 -5.79 -1.88
CA PHE A 67 12.91 -4.90 -2.34
C PHE A 67 12.29 -4.15 -1.16
N CYS A 68 11.97 -4.85 -0.06
CA CYS A 68 11.47 -4.22 1.16
C CYS A 68 12.45 -3.19 1.70
N ARG A 69 13.73 -3.56 1.88
CA ARG A 69 14.77 -2.64 2.38
C ARG A 69 14.89 -1.37 1.53
N ARG A 70 14.99 -1.53 0.21
CA ARG A 70 15.13 -0.41 -0.74
C ARG A 70 13.87 0.46 -0.76
N TYR A 71 12.70 -0.15 -0.71
CA TYR A 71 11.44 0.59 -0.66
C TYR A 71 11.31 1.40 0.63
N TRP A 72 11.72 0.83 1.77
CA TRP A 72 11.71 1.55 3.04
C TRP A 72 12.70 2.73 3.04
N GLN A 73 13.85 2.60 2.39
CA GLN A 73 14.76 3.74 2.18
C GLN A 73 14.13 4.85 1.32
N GLU A 74 13.35 4.50 0.28
CA GLU A 74 12.58 5.48 -0.50
C GLU A 74 11.54 6.21 0.37
N LEU A 75 10.88 5.47 1.28
CA LEU A 75 9.91 6.02 2.23
C LEU A 75 10.57 6.94 3.28
N ASP A 76 11.71 6.53 3.84
CA ASP A 76 12.48 7.31 4.81
C ASP A 76 13.01 8.61 4.17
N GLY A 77 13.43 8.54 2.91
CA GLY A 77 13.88 9.70 2.14
C GLY A 77 12.76 10.65 1.69
N ASN A 78 11.50 10.24 1.79
CA ASN A 78 10.34 11.05 1.43
C ASN A 78 9.17 10.80 2.42
N PRO A 79 9.16 11.47 3.58
CA PRO A 79 8.18 11.22 4.63
C PRO A 79 6.78 11.79 4.34
N GLU A 80 6.64 12.60 3.29
CA GLU A 80 5.40 13.34 3.02
C GLU A 80 4.20 12.42 2.69
N PRO A 81 4.32 11.40 1.82
CA PRO A 81 3.25 10.44 1.57
C PRO A 81 2.85 9.65 2.82
N LEU A 82 3.81 9.31 3.70
CA LEU A 82 3.52 8.64 4.97
C LEU A 82 2.71 9.53 5.92
N ARG A 83 3.02 10.83 5.97
CA ARG A 83 2.22 11.80 6.72
C ARG A 83 0.80 11.86 6.18
N ARG A 84 0.62 12.01 4.86
CA ARG A 84 -0.71 12.00 4.22
C ARG A 84 -1.47 10.70 4.49
N LEU A 85 -0.79 9.55 4.47
CA LEU A 85 -1.40 8.26 4.81
C LEU A 85 -1.94 8.28 6.25
N ARG A 86 -1.11 8.69 7.22
CA ARG A 86 -1.48 8.73 8.64
C ARG A 86 -2.62 9.71 8.91
N ASP A 87 -2.56 10.91 8.34
CA ASP A 87 -3.58 11.94 8.47
C ASP A 87 -4.90 11.46 7.89
N PHE A 88 -4.86 10.82 6.71
CA PHE A 88 -6.04 10.26 6.09
C PHE A 88 -6.62 9.11 6.91
N ILE A 89 -5.81 8.21 7.47
CA ILE A 89 -6.29 7.11 8.33
C ILE A 89 -6.95 7.66 9.59
N GLY A 90 -6.32 8.62 10.27
CA GLY A 90 -6.91 9.33 11.41
C GLY A 90 -7.30 8.42 12.58
N GLY A 91 -6.65 7.26 12.74
CA GLY A 91 -6.97 6.28 13.79
C GLY A 91 -8.14 5.34 13.51
N ALA A 92 -8.79 5.43 12.34
CA ALA A 92 -9.82 4.49 11.91
C ALA A 92 -9.22 3.22 11.27
N PRO A 93 -9.98 2.12 11.14
CA PRO A 93 -9.60 0.98 10.32
C PRO A 93 -9.32 1.41 8.87
N ALA A 94 -8.31 0.80 8.25
CA ALA A 94 -7.94 1.11 6.87
C ALA A 94 -7.41 -0.13 6.13
N THR A 95 -7.57 -0.12 4.81
CA THR A 95 -7.11 -1.16 3.91
C THR A 95 -6.26 -0.56 2.80
N LEU A 96 -5.01 -1.02 2.69
CA LEU A 96 -4.10 -0.70 1.61
C LEU A 96 -4.42 -1.58 0.40
N LEU A 97 -4.84 -0.95 -0.69
CA LEU A 97 -5.25 -1.61 -1.92
C LEU A 97 -4.10 -1.69 -2.92
N TYR A 98 -3.97 -2.85 -3.54
CA TYR A 98 -2.98 -3.14 -4.59
C TYR A 98 -3.59 -3.93 -5.76
N GLY A 99 -2.98 -3.84 -6.93
CA GLY A 99 -3.44 -4.48 -8.17
C GLY A 99 -2.70 -5.77 -8.56
N ALA A 100 -1.57 -6.07 -7.94
CA ALA A 100 -0.80 -7.29 -8.25
C ALA A 100 -1.64 -8.57 -8.04
N ARG A 101 -1.35 -9.62 -8.81
CA ARG A 101 -1.92 -10.97 -8.58
C ARG A 101 -1.23 -11.65 -7.40
N GLU A 102 0.07 -11.38 -7.22
CA GLU A 102 0.86 -11.85 -6.08
C GLU A 102 0.36 -11.21 -4.77
N ARG A 103 -0.07 -12.04 -3.83
CA ARG A 103 -0.75 -11.61 -2.60
C ARG A 103 0.21 -11.38 -1.45
N GLU A 104 1.31 -12.12 -1.41
CA GLU A 104 2.22 -12.12 -0.26
C GLU A 104 3.40 -11.16 -0.46
N ARG A 105 3.78 -10.92 -1.72
CA ARG A 105 4.98 -10.15 -2.08
C ARG A 105 4.65 -9.02 -3.05
N ASN A 106 4.05 -7.97 -2.49
CA ASN A 106 3.68 -6.75 -3.20
C ASN A 106 3.96 -5.50 -2.36
N ASN A 107 3.89 -4.32 -2.99
CA ASN A 107 4.16 -3.03 -2.36
C ASN A 107 3.23 -2.73 -1.17
N ALA A 108 1.95 -3.13 -1.19
CA ALA A 108 1.06 -2.91 -0.05
C ALA A 108 1.48 -3.74 1.17
N VAL A 109 1.90 -4.99 0.97
CA VAL A 109 2.47 -5.83 2.06
C VAL A 109 3.76 -5.23 2.59
N ALA A 110 4.67 -4.78 1.72
CA ALA A 110 5.92 -4.14 2.14
C ALA A 110 5.66 -2.84 2.91
N LEU A 111 4.67 -2.05 2.51
CA LEU A 111 4.25 -0.83 3.19
C LEU A 111 3.60 -1.12 4.55
N LEU A 112 2.72 -2.14 4.64
CA LEU A 112 2.14 -2.56 5.92
C LEU A 112 3.24 -2.93 6.92
N ARG A 113 4.21 -3.76 6.51
CA ARG A 113 5.36 -4.15 7.34
C ARG A 113 6.16 -2.93 7.82
N TYR A 114 6.35 -1.92 6.98
CA TYR A 114 7.02 -0.68 7.37
C TYR A 114 6.23 0.07 8.46
N VAL A 115 4.95 0.30 8.23
CA VAL A 115 4.08 1.03 9.17
C VAL A 115 3.94 0.30 10.50
N GLU A 116 3.94 -1.03 10.50
CA GLU A 116 3.93 -1.84 11.73
C GLU A 116 5.25 -1.76 12.49
N LYS A 117 6.39 -1.78 11.79
CA LYS A 117 7.71 -1.64 12.42
C LYS A 117 7.90 -0.27 13.08
N SER A 118 7.42 0.80 12.47
CA SER A 118 7.56 2.16 13.02
C SER A 118 6.62 2.47 14.19
N LYS A 119 5.74 1.54 14.58
CA LYS A 119 4.87 1.67 15.77
C LYS A 119 5.53 1.16 17.06
N GLY A 120 6.67 0.46 16.96
CA GLY A 120 7.49 0.03 18.09
C GLY A 120 8.73 0.90 18.24
#